data_AF-A0A2T0FF64-F1
#
_entry.id   AF-A0A2T0FF64-F1
#
_cell.length_a   1.000
_cell.length_b   1.000
_cell.length_c   1.000
_cell.angle_alpha   90.00
_cell.angle_beta   90.00
_cell.angle_gamma   90.00
#
_symmetry.space_group_name_H-M   'P 1'
#
loop_
_entity.id
_entity.type
_entity.pdbx_description
1 polymer ?
#
loop_
_entity_poly.entity_id
_entity_poly.type
_entity_poly.pdbx_seq_one_letter_code
_entity_poly.pdbx_strand_id
1 'polypeptide(L)'
;MTSTTALTTPETPPRRRRSASILGHLKQDTQDVQNDQFSSPNPNVSWIHHKGAWLIHIVIIGLLLMVYDALPAFSSELVWTLTNATYVFGFYIMFHYVKGVPFEAFAGAFDDLTMWEQMDDGDQYTPAKKFFMAVPVGLFLVSTHFAHYDLYLFVLNLAICMVGVVPKLPISHRLRLIVEEEDVEPQPYESTVDHPKLDSHSLKN
;
A
#
# COMPACT_ATOMS: atom_id res chain seq x y z
N MET A 1 45.85 27.66 -49.78
CA MET A 1 45.30 28.48 -48.68
C MET A 1 44.10 27.73 -48.14
N THR A 2 44.26 27.18 -46.94
CA THR A 2 43.39 26.23 -46.26
C THR A 2 42.22 26.98 -45.60
N SER A 3 40.98 26.58 -45.93
CA SER A 3 39.77 27.02 -45.23
C SER A 3 39.47 26.04 -44.10
N THR A 4 39.66 26.48 -42.86
CA THR A 4 39.27 25.74 -41.65
C THR A 4 37.80 26.01 -41.36
N THR A 5 36.93 25.02 -41.63
CA THR A 5 35.53 25.05 -41.19
C THR A 5 35.46 24.50 -39.77
N ALA A 6 35.09 25.35 -38.82
CA ALA A 6 34.91 24.96 -37.41
C ALA A 6 33.70 24.03 -37.26
N LEU A 7 33.89 22.93 -36.52
CA LEU A 7 32.87 21.94 -36.22
C LEU A 7 32.06 22.43 -35.00
N THR A 8 30.82 22.89 -35.21
CA THR A 8 29.88 23.19 -34.12
C THR A 8 29.39 21.88 -33.49
N THR A 9 29.68 21.66 -32.21
CA THR A 9 29.11 20.59 -31.39
C THR A 9 27.61 20.80 -31.16
N PRO A 10 26.76 19.76 -31.23
CA PRO A 10 25.35 19.89 -30.94
C PRO A 10 25.15 20.04 -29.43
N GLU A 11 24.51 21.13 -29.00
CA GLU A 11 24.06 21.31 -27.62
C GLU A 11 22.99 20.26 -27.29
N THR A 12 23.27 19.44 -26.28
CA THR A 12 22.29 18.51 -25.70
C THR A 12 21.16 19.33 -25.08
N PRO A 13 19.88 19.09 -25.45
CA PRO A 13 18.78 19.87 -24.90
C PRO A 13 18.70 19.67 -23.38
N PRO A 14 18.37 20.72 -22.59
CA PRO A 14 18.26 20.61 -21.15
C PRO A 14 17.20 19.56 -20.81
N ARG A 15 17.64 18.51 -20.10
CA ARG A 15 16.80 17.42 -19.63
C ARG A 15 15.68 18.02 -18.77
N ARG A 16 14.46 18.07 -19.33
CA ARG A 16 13.27 18.57 -18.66
C ARG A 16 13.04 17.70 -17.42
N ARG A 17 13.29 18.27 -16.23
CA ARG A 17 12.98 17.65 -14.94
C ARG A 17 11.48 17.35 -14.93
N ARG A 18 11.11 16.08 -15.17
CA ARG A 18 9.72 15.64 -15.05
C ARG A 18 9.30 15.92 -13.61
N SER A 19 8.16 16.57 -13.43
CA SER A 19 7.58 16.78 -12.11
C SER A 19 7.41 15.42 -11.44
N ALA A 20 8.16 15.17 -10.37
CA ALA A 20 8.08 13.94 -9.62
C ALA A 20 6.68 13.82 -9.02
N SER A 21 5.94 12.77 -9.38
CA SER A 21 4.67 12.44 -8.74
C SER A 21 4.97 11.53 -7.56
N ILE A 22 4.80 12.05 -6.34
CA ILE A 22 4.87 11.26 -5.10
C ILE A 22 3.80 10.15 -5.09
N LEU A 23 2.79 10.28 -5.96
CA LEU A 23 1.66 9.39 -6.06
C LEU A 23 1.70 8.61 -7.36
N GLY A 24 1.84 7.29 -7.25
CA GLY A 24 1.78 6.38 -8.38
C GLY A 24 0.53 5.52 -8.34
N HIS A 25 -0.04 5.25 -9.52
CA HIS A 25 -1.04 4.22 -9.68
C HIS A 25 -0.35 2.92 -10.06
N LEU A 26 -0.64 1.84 -9.34
CA LEU A 26 -0.15 0.51 -9.71
C LEU A 26 -0.70 0.14 -11.10
N LYS A 27 0.17 -0.40 -11.97
CA LYS A 27 -0.26 -0.91 -13.27
C LYS A 27 -1.33 -2.00 -13.06
N GLN A 28 -2.31 -2.07 -13.95
CA GLN A 28 -3.25 -3.18 -13.94
C GLN A 28 -2.52 -4.51 -14.19
N ASP A 29 -2.91 -5.54 -13.45
CA ASP A 29 -2.34 -6.87 -13.55
C ASP A 29 -2.61 -7.45 -14.96
N THR A 30 -1.68 -8.26 -15.47
CA THR A 30 -1.83 -8.96 -16.76
C THR A 30 -3.04 -9.91 -16.72
N GLN A 31 -3.65 -10.19 -17.87
CA GLN A 31 -4.78 -11.11 -17.97
C GLN A 31 -4.51 -12.47 -17.30
N ASP A 32 -3.30 -13.00 -17.45
CA ASP A 32 -2.91 -14.28 -16.84
C ASP A 32 -2.96 -14.23 -15.31
N VAL A 33 -2.46 -13.15 -14.72
CA VAL A 33 -2.49 -12.92 -13.27
C VAL A 33 -3.93 -12.78 -12.78
N GLN A 34 -4.78 -12.06 -13.52
CA GLN A 34 -6.20 -11.96 -13.18
C GLN A 34 -6.88 -13.33 -13.24
N ASN A 35 -6.62 -14.11 -14.29
CA ASN A 35 -7.17 -15.45 -14.41
C ASN A 35 -6.75 -16.34 -13.23
N ASP A 36 -5.50 -16.24 -12.78
CA ASP A 36 -5.01 -16.96 -11.61
C ASP A 36 -5.72 -16.52 -10.33
N GLN A 37 -5.92 -15.21 -10.13
CA GLN A 37 -6.68 -14.64 -9.01
C GLN A 37 -8.13 -15.16 -8.95
N PHE A 38 -8.79 -15.29 -10.10
CA PHE A 38 -10.18 -15.78 -10.19
C PHE A 38 -10.30 -17.31 -10.21
N SER A 39 -9.20 -18.04 -10.44
CA SER A 39 -9.22 -19.50 -10.57
C SER A 39 -9.54 -20.22 -9.26
N SER A 40 -9.23 -19.60 -8.11
CA SER A 40 -9.33 -20.22 -6.80
C SER A 40 -9.72 -19.19 -5.72
N PRO A 41 -10.56 -19.54 -4.74
CA PRO A 41 -10.92 -18.63 -3.65
C PRO A 41 -9.68 -18.18 -2.87
N ASN A 42 -9.58 -16.88 -2.57
CA ASN A 42 -8.45 -16.35 -1.80
C ASN A 42 -8.63 -16.60 -0.28
N PRO A 43 -7.84 -17.49 0.34
CA PRO A 43 -7.96 -17.80 1.77
C PRO A 43 -7.52 -16.66 2.69
N ASN A 44 -6.73 -15.68 2.19
CA ASN A 44 -6.27 -14.54 2.98
C ASN A 44 -7.42 -13.60 3.38
N VAL A 45 -8.48 -13.56 2.57
CA VAL A 45 -9.66 -12.70 2.78
C VAL A 45 -10.93 -13.50 3.06
N SER A 46 -10.96 -14.82 2.87
CA SER A 46 -12.17 -15.64 3.01
C SER A 46 -12.86 -15.50 4.39
N TRP A 47 -12.08 -15.29 5.44
CA TRP A 47 -12.57 -15.24 6.81
C TRP A 47 -13.44 -14.02 7.13
N ILE A 48 -13.33 -12.93 6.37
CA ILE A 48 -14.04 -11.66 6.60
C ILE A 48 -15.57 -11.81 6.56
N HIS A 49 -16.07 -12.85 5.91
CA HIS A 49 -17.51 -13.10 5.76
C HIS A 49 -18.10 -13.85 6.95
N HIS A 50 -17.27 -14.38 7.85
CA HIS A 50 -17.75 -15.05 9.04
C HIS A 50 -18.19 -14.05 10.11
N LYS A 51 -19.29 -14.34 10.81
CA LYS A 51 -19.80 -13.48 11.90
C LYS A 51 -18.76 -13.22 12.99
N GLY A 52 -17.89 -14.20 13.27
CA GLY A 52 -16.79 -14.06 14.23
C GLY A 52 -15.79 -12.97 13.82
N ALA A 53 -15.55 -12.80 12.52
CA ALA A 53 -14.68 -11.76 12.00
C ALA A 53 -15.21 -10.35 12.26
N TRP A 54 -16.53 -10.19 12.43
CA TRP A 54 -17.14 -8.89 12.72
C TRP A 54 -17.14 -8.65 14.22
N LEU A 55 -17.49 -9.68 14.99
CA LEU A 55 -17.49 -9.64 16.45
C LEU A 55 -16.11 -9.32 17.02
N ILE A 56 -15.03 -9.84 16.43
CA ILE A 56 -13.67 -9.64 16.96
C ILE A 56 -13.27 -8.17 17.02
N HIS A 57 -13.78 -7.29 16.15
CA HIS A 57 -13.48 -5.85 16.25
C HIS A 57 -14.07 -5.23 17.51
N ILE A 58 -15.30 -5.62 17.87
CA ILE A 58 -15.95 -5.17 19.11
C ILE A 58 -15.14 -5.66 20.31
N VAL A 59 -14.71 -6.92 20.28
CA VAL A 59 -13.88 -7.52 21.33
C VAL A 59 -12.54 -6.81 21.44
N ILE A 60 -11.83 -6.56 20.33
CA ILE A 60 -10.54 -5.85 20.32
C ILE A 60 -10.70 -4.44 20.88
N ILE A 61 -11.74 -3.69 20.48
CA ILE A 61 -12.00 -2.35 21.03
C ILE A 61 -12.24 -2.42 22.54
N GLY A 62 -13.06 -3.37 23.00
CA GLY A 62 -13.31 -3.57 24.43
C GLY A 62 -12.05 -3.95 25.22
N LEU A 63 -11.20 -4.81 24.65
CA LEU A 63 -9.92 -5.18 25.26
C LEU A 63 -8.94 -4.01 25.33
N LEU A 64 -8.83 -3.21 24.26
CA LEU A 64 -8.01 -1.99 24.26
C LEU A 64 -8.49 -1.00 25.31
N LEU A 65 -9.80 -0.79 25.41
CA LEU A 65 -10.39 0.05 26.47
C LEU A 65 -10.00 -0.48 27.85
N MET A 66 -10.19 -1.78 28.11
CA MET A 66 -9.85 -2.39 29.39
C MET A 66 -8.35 -2.23 29.72
N VAL A 67 -7.46 -2.42 28.74
CA VAL A 67 -6.01 -2.30 28.92
C VAL A 67 -5.62 -0.85 29.25
N TYR A 68 -6.15 0.13 28.53
CA TYR A 68 -5.80 1.54 28.76
C TYR A 68 -6.46 2.11 30.02
N ASP A 69 -7.69 1.71 30.33
CA ASP A 69 -8.41 2.14 31.54
C ASP A 69 -7.78 1.58 32.83
N ALA A 70 -7.13 0.42 32.76
CA ALA A 70 -6.36 -0.14 33.86
C ALA A 70 -5.12 0.69 34.25
N LEU A 71 -4.72 1.69 33.44
CA LEU A 71 -3.58 2.55 33.69
C LEU A 71 -4.03 3.82 34.45
N PRO A 72 -3.68 3.98 35.75
CA PRO A 72 -4.21 5.06 36.59
C PRO A 72 -3.75 6.46 36.18
N ALA A 73 -2.76 6.55 35.29
CA ALA A 73 -2.24 7.82 34.79
C ALA A 73 -3.08 8.40 33.63
N PHE A 74 -4.01 7.63 33.06
CA PHE A 74 -4.74 8.04 31.87
C PHE A 74 -6.12 8.58 32.22
N SER A 75 -6.44 9.76 31.67
CA SER A 75 -7.80 10.28 31.73
C SER A 75 -8.72 9.51 30.78
N SER A 76 -10.02 9.60 31.00
CA SER A 76 -11.01 8.90 30.17
C SER A 76 -10.89 9.31 28.69
N GLU A 77 -10.66 10.59 28.42
CA GLU A 77 -10.51 11.12 27.06
C GLU A 77 -9.26 10.56 26.36
N LEU A 78 -8.16 10.39 27.11
CA LEU A 78 -6.93 9.77 26.61
C LEU A 78 -7.14 8.28 26.33
N VAL A 79 -7.85 7.55 27.20
CA VAL A 79 -8.18 6.12 26.99
C VAL A 79 -8.93 5.91 25.67
N TRP A 80 -9.93 6.74 25.38
CA TRP A 80 -10.69 6.67 24.12
C TRP A 80 -9.87 7.06 22.90
N THR A 81 -8.98 8.05 23.03
CA THR A 81 -8.09 8.49 21.95
C THR A 81 -7.03 7.44 21.63
N LEU A 82 -6.41 6.84 22.66
CA LEU A 82 -5.44 5.76 22.52
C LEU A 82 -6.08 4.49 21.94
N THR A 83 -7.29 4.14 22.39
CA THR A 83 -8.06 3.04 21.80
C THR A 83 -8.29 3.26 20.31
N ASN A 84 -8.75 4.47 19.93
CA ASN A 84 -8.98 4.83 18.53
C ASN A 84 -7.68 4.74 17.71
N ALA A 85 -6.60 5.34 18.20
CA ALA A 85 -5.29 5.29 17.56
C ALA A 85 -4.83 3.84 17.34
N THR A 86 -4.74 3.05 18.40
CA THR A 86 -4.20 1.69 18.35
C THR A 86 -5.04 0.77 17.46
N TYR A 87 -6.36 0.87 17.55
CA TYR A 87 -7.25 0.12 16.65
C TYR A 87 -7.02 0.52 15.19
N VAL A 88 -7.05 1.82 14.87
CA VAL A 88 -6.93 2.28 13.48
C VAL A 88 -5.55 1.96 12.90
N PHE A 89 -4.46 2.20 13.64
CA PHE A 89 -3.11 1.87 13.17
C PHE A 89 -2.91 0.37 13.00
N GLY A 90 -3.37 -0.44 13.95
CA GLY A 90 -3.28 -1.91 13.84
C GLY A 90 -4.01 -2.45 12.62
N PHE A 91 -5.25 -2.01 12.39
CA PHE A 91 -6.02 -2.42 11.22
C PHE A 91 -5.56 -1.77 9.91
N TYR A 92 -4.95 -0.59 9.95
CA TYR A 92 -4.27 -0.01 8.79
C TYR A 92 -3.13 -0.91 8.34
N ILE A 93 -2.29 -1.39 9.27
CA ILE A 93 -1.19 -2.29 8.94
C ILE A 93 -1.73 -3.54 8.25
N MET A 94 -2.73 -4.19 8.85
CA MET A 94 -3.33 -5.41 8.31
C MET A 94 -3.95 -5.23 6.92
N PHE A 95 -4.75 -4.17 6.72
CA PHE A 95 -5.53 -4.01 5.49
C PHE A 95 -4.81 -3.27 4.35
N HIS A 96 -3.86 -2.39 4.66
CA HIS A 96 -3.27 -1.46 3.69
C HIS A 96 -1.73 -1.50 3.63
N TYR A 97 -1.04 -1.96 4.67
CA TYR A 97 0.41 -2.09 4.64
C TYR A 97 0.86 -3.47 4.19
N VAL A 98 0.27 -4.53 4.75
CA VAL A 98 0.58 -5.91 4.38
C VAL A 98 0.03 -6.21 2.99
N LYS A 99 0.90 -6.73 2.12
CA LYS A 99 0.59 -7.15 0.75
C LYS A 99 0.84 -8.65 0.56
N GLY A 100 0.28 -9.20 -0.52
CA GLY A 100 0.43 -10.61 -0.83
C GLY A 100 -0.44 -11.49 0.04
N VAL A 101 -0.08 -12.77 0.09
CA VAL A 101 -0.79 -13.81 0.82
C VAL A 101 0.23 -14.65 1.59
N PRO A 102 -0.09 -15.14 2.81
CA PRO A 102 0.85 -15.90 3.63
C PRO A 102 1.02 -17.36 3.15
N PHE A 103 0.45 -17.72 2.00
CA PHE A 103 0.38 -19.09 1.50
C PHE A 103 1.12 -19.20 0.16
N GLU A 104 2.16 -20.03 0.11
CA GLU A 104 3.01 -20.19 -1.10
C GLU A 104 2.25 -20.65 -2.34
N ALA A 105 1.18 -21.43 -2.17
CA ALA A 105 0.34 -21.92 -3.27
C ALA A 105 -0.35 -20.80 -4.08
N PHE A 106 -0.37 -19.58 -3.55
CA PHE A 106 -1.00 -18.39 -4.14
C PHE A 106 0.00 -17.24 -4.33
N ALA A 107 1.30 -17.52 -4.17
CA ALA A 107 2.35 -16.52 -4.36
C ALA A 107 2.41 -16.04 -5.82
N GLY A 108 2.75 -14.77 -6.03
CA GLY A 108 2.81 -14.14 -7.34
C GLY A 108 1.51 -13.45 -7.74
N ALA A 109 0.36 -14.13 -7.63
CA ALA A 109 -0.92 -13.58 -8.11
C ALA A 109 -1.43 -12.39 -7.28
N PHE A 110 -1.05 -12.28 -6.01
CA PHE A 110 -1.54 -11.25 -5.08
C PHE A 110 -0.43 -10.34 -4.52
N ASP A 111 0.82 -10.51 -4.95
CA ASP A 111 1.99 -9.89 -4.32
C ASP A 111 1.93 -8.36 -4.26
N ASP A 112 1.30 -7.73 -5.26
CA ASP A 112 1.17 -6.28 -5.34
C ASP A 112 -0.08 -5.73 -4.64
N LEU A 113 -0.99 -6.60 -4.19
CA LEU A 113 -2.29 -6.25 -3.62
C LEU A 113 -2.27 -6.28 -2.11
N THR A 114 -2.84 -5.24 -1.50
CA THR A 114 -3.12 -5.26 -0.06
C THR A 114 -4.31 -6.14 0.24
N MET A 115 -4.47 -6.57 1.48
CA MET A 115 -5.62 -7.37 1.89
C MET A 115 -6.97 -6.65 1.60
N TRP A 116 -7.03 -5.32 1.73
CA TRP A 116 -8.21 -4.53 1.35
C TRP A 116 -8.58 -4.62 -0.13
N GLU A 117 -7.56 -4.63 -1.00
CA GLU A 117 -7.74 -4.71 -2.46
C GLU A 117 -8.12 -6.12 -2.90
N GLN A 118 -7.61 -7.13 -2.18
CA GLN A 118 -7.95 -8.54 -2.39
C GLN A 118 -9.40 -8.87 -1.97
N MET A 119 -9.96 -8.13 -1.00
CA MET A 119 -11.28 -8.40 -0.45
C MET A 119 -12.38 -8.21 -1.51
N ASP A 120 -13.30 -9.18 -1.56
CA ASP A 120 -14.43 -9.25 -2.49
C ASP A 120 -13.99 -9.09 -3.96
N ASP A 121 -12.86 -9.68 -4.34
CA ASP A 121 -12.30 -9.58 -5.71
C ASP A 121 -12.11 -8.12 -6.19
N GLY A 122 -11.92 -7.20 -5.24
CA GLY A 122 -11.78 -5.77 -5.51
C GLY A 122 -13.10 -5.00 -5.56
N ASP A 123 -14.27 -5.66 -5.49
CA ASP A 123 -15.58 -5.02 -5.54
C ASP A 123 -15.74 -4.01 -4.41
N GLN A 124 -16.25 -2.83 -4.75
CA GLN A 124 -16.45 -1.76 -3.78
C GLN A 124 -17.84 -1.85 -3.15
N TYR A 125 -18.01 -1.25 -1.97
CA TYR A 125 -19.31 -1.10 -1.30
C TYR A 125 -20.05 -2.41 -0.96
N THR A 126 -19.33 -3.53 -0.87
CA THR A 126 -19.85 -4.80 -0.35
C THR A 126 -20.23 -4.68 1.13
N PRO A 127 -21.07 -5.59 1.67
CA PRO A 127 -21.43 -5.58 3.08
C PRO A 127 -20.20 -5.63 4.02
N ALA A 128 -19.19 -6.44 3.67
CA ALA A 128 -17.95 -6.54 4.41
C ALA A 128 -17.20 -5.19 4.39
N LYS A 129 -16.90 -4.63 3.21
CA LYS A 129 -16.22 -3.32 3.10
C LYS A 129 -16.96 -2.20 3.82
N LYS A 130 -18.30 -2.18 3.74
CA LYS A 130 -19.12 -1.21 4.49
C LYS A 130 -18.93 -1.36 5.99
N PHE A 131 -18.91 -2.59 6.51
CA PHE A 131 -18.65 -2.84 7.93
C PHE A 131 -17.25 -2.35 8.34
N PHE A 132 -16.19 -2.80 7.66
CA PHE A 132 -14.81 -2.39 8.00
C PHE A 132 -14.52 -0.91 7.77
N MET A 133 -15.30 -0.24 6.92
CA MET A 133 -15.31 1.23 6.80
C MET A 133 -16.04 1.90 7.97
N ALA A 134 -17.16 1.32 8.41
CA ALA A 134 -17.99 1.88 9.47
C ALA A 134 -17.33 1.80 10.84
N VAL A 135 -16.53 0.77 11.15
CA VAL A 135 -15.93 0.64 12.49
C VAL A 135 -15.00 1.81 12.87
N PRO A 136 -13.99 2.22 12.07
CA PRO A 136 -13.17 3.38 12.42
C PRO A 136 -13.97 4.68 12.50
N VAL A 137 -15.00 4.84 11.67
CA VAL A 137 -15.91 6.01 11.73
C VAL A 137 -16.73 6.01 13.02
N GLY A 138 -17.30 4.86 13.40
CA GLY A 138 -18.06 4.71 14.64
C GLY A 138 -17.18 4.92 15.86
N LEU A 139 -15.97 4.35 15.87
CA LEU A 139 -15.02 4.52 16.96
C LEU A 139 -14.60 5.99 17.11
N PHE A 140 -14.36 6.71 16.01
CA PHE A 140 -14.13 8.15 16.02
C PHE A 140 -15.30 8.93 16.67
N LEU A 141 -16.53 8.64 16.28
CA LEU A 141 -17.71 9.33 16.82
C LEU A 141 -17.87 9.06 18.32
N VAL A 142 -17.61 7.83 18.76
CA VAL A 142 -17.63 7.46 20.17
C VAL A 142 -16.50 8.15 20.94
N SER A 143 -15.27 8.11 20.44
CA SER A 143 -14.12 8.75 21.09
C SER A 143 -14.30 10.26 21.22
N THR A 144 -14.85 10.93 20.22
CA THR A 144 -15.12 12.38 20.29
C THR A 144 -16.27 12.72 21.24
N HIS A 145 -17.28 11.86 21.34
CA HIS A 145 -18.34 12.00 22.33
C HIS A 145 -17.81 11.92 23.76
N PHE A 146 -17.00 10.91 24.08
CA PHE A 146 -16.41 10.75 25.41
C PHE A 146 -15.26 11.73 25.71
N ALA A 147 -14.67 12.33 24.67
CA ALA A 147 -13.76 13.47 24.81
C ALA A 147 -14.50 14.82 24.99
N HIS A 148 -15.81 14.80 25.23
CA HIS A 148 -16.65 15.99 25.42
C HIS A 148 -16.56 17.01 24.28
N TYR A 149 -16.27 16.54 23.06
CA TYR A 149 -16.03 17.38 21.88
C TYR A 149 -14.95 18.45 22.08
N ASP A 150 -13.95 18.20 22.94
CA ASP A 150 -12.75 19.03 23.01
C ASP A 150 -12.13 19.16 21.61
N LEU A 151 -11.83 20.39 21.19
CA LEU A 151 -11.42 20.65 19.80
C LEU A 151 -10.08 19.99 19.46
N TYR A 152 -9.13 19.97 20.40
CA TYR A 152 -7.82 19.37 20.16
C TYR A 152 -7.94 17.86 19.99
N LEU A 153 -8.67 17.20 20.89
CA LEU A 153 -8.92 15.76 20.81
C LEU A 153 -9.81 15.41 19.63
N PHE A 154 -10.76 16.27 19.25
CA PHE A 154 -11.59 16.08 18.07
C PHE A 154 -10.74 16.04 16.80
N VAL A 155 -9.89 17.05 16.59
CA VAL A 155 -9.02 17.11 15.41
C VAL A 155 -8.06 15.92 15.37
N LEU A 156 -7.50 15.54 16.52
CA LEU A 156 -6.62 14.38 16.63
C LEU A 156 -7.34 13.07 16.27
N ASN A 157 -8.51 12.81 16.87
CA ASN A 157 -9.31 11.63 16.58
C ASN A 157 -9.83 11.62 15.13
N LEU A 158 -10.11 12.78 14.54
CA LEU A 158 -10.47 12.91 13.14
C LEU A 158 -9.29 12.55 12.24
N ALA A 159 -8.08 13.06 12.53
CA ALA A 159 -6.88 12.71 11.77
C ALA A 159 -6.61 11.20 11.81
N ILE A 160 -6.73 10.58 12.99
CA ILE A 160 -6.65 9.12 13.16
C ILE A 160 -7.71 8.42 12.28
N CYS A 161 -8.98 8.85 12.35
CA CYS A 161 -10.05 8.30 11.52
C CYS A 161 -9.71 8.37 10.02
N MET A 162 -9.16 9.49 9.56
CA MET A 162 -8.76 9.69 8.16
C MET A 162 -7.67 8.71 7.72
N VAL A 163 -6.70 8.37 8.58
CA VAL A 163 -5.71 7.31 8.30
C VAL A 163 -6.40 5.97 8.03
N GLY A 164 -7.45 5.65 8.79
CA GLY A 164 -8.21 4.40 8.62
C GLY A 164 -9.15 4.42 7.42
N VAL A 165 -9.73 5.56 7.07
CA VAL A 165 -10.82 5.70 6.09
C VAL A 165 -10.33 6.03 4.69
N VAL A 166 -9.38 6.96 4.54
CA VAL A 166 -8.92 7.42 3.21
C VAL A 166 -8.46 6.26 2.32
N PRO A 167 -7.60 5.33 2.78
CA PRO A 167 -7.13 4.22 1.95
C PRO A 167 -8.24 3.22 1.58
N LYS A 168 -9.39 3.25 2.28
CA LYS A 168 -10.55 2.39 2.00
C LYS A 168 -11.46 2.96 0.91
N LEU A 169 -11.31 4.23 0.53
CA LEU A 169 -12.12 4.86 -0.49
C LEU A 169 -11.77 4.32 -1.89
N PRO A 170 -12.73 4.22 -2.82
CA PRO A 170 -12.45 3.74 -4.18
C PRO A 170 -11.41 4.57 -4.93
N ILE A 171 -11.33 5.87 -4.66
CA ILE A 171 -10.34 6.77 -5.24
C ILE A 171 -8.90 6.45 -4.84
N SER A 172 -8.72 5.71 -3.74
CA SER A 172 -7.41 5.28 -3.24
C SER A 172 -7.06 3.85 -3.67
N HIS A 173 -7.92 3.21 -4.46
CA HIS A 173 -7.66 1.87 -4.97
C HIS A 173 -6.40 1.85 -5.83
N ARG A 174 -5.48 0.92 -5.53
CA ARG A 174 -4.19 0.77 -6.24
C ARG A 174 -3.31 2.03 -6.24
N LEU A 175 -3.57 2.94 -5.31
CA LEU A 175 -2.76 4.14 -5.12
C LEU A 175 -1.58 3.82 -4.20
N ARG A 176 -0.37 4.22 -4.59
CA ARG A 176 0.87 3.98 -3.84
C ARG A 176 1.65 5.28 -3.69
N LEU A 177 2.27 5.44 -2.53
CA LEU A 177 3.30 6.46 -2.35
C LEU A 177 4.58 5.92 -3.00
N ILE A 178 5.00 6.54 -4.10
CA ILE A 178 6.26 6.24 -4.75
C ILE A 178 7.25 7.29 -4.23
N VAL A 179 8.18 6.84 -3.40
CA VAL A 179 9.42 7.58 -3.17
C VAL A 179 10.34 7.11 -4.29
N GLU A 180 10.63 7.98 -5.25
CA GLU A 180 11.52 7.69 -6.37
C GLU A 180 12.89 7.31 -5.79
N GLU A 181 13.26 6.02 -5.87
CA GLU A 181 14.66 5.64 -5.75
C GLU A 181 15.36 6.27 -6.95
N GLU A 182 16.40 7.06 -6.69
CA GLU A 182 17.21 7.66 -7.74
C GLU A 182 17.76 6.51 -8.60
N ASP A 183 17.27 6.39 -9.83
CA ASP A 183 17.78 5.42 -10.80
C ASP A 183 19.29 5.65 -10.95
N VAL A 184 20.11 4.88 -10.24
CA VAL A 184 21.55 4.82 -10.50
C VAL A 184 21.67 4.21 -11.88
N GLU A 185 21.87 5.06 -12.88
CA GLU A 185 22.04 4.66 -14.26
C GLU A 185 23.10 3.55 -14.30
N PRO A 186 22.74 2.33 -14.76
CA PRO A 186 23.72 1.27 -14.86
C PRO A 186 24.84 1.77 -15.76
N GLN A 187 26.05 1.88 -15.21
CA GLN A 187 27.24 2.20 -16.00
C GLN A 187 27.25 1.26 -17.20
N PRO A 188 27.44 1.76 -18.44
CA PRO A 188 27.53 0.90 -19.61
C PRO A 188 28.53 -0.20 -19.28
N TYR A 189 28.10 -1.46 -19.37
CA TYR A 189 29.04 -2.55 -19.26
C TYR A 189 30.00 -2.39 -20.44
N GLU A 190 31.21 -1.91 -20.17
CA GLU A 190 32.25 -1.89 -21.18
C GLU A 190 32.66 -3.35 -21.33
N SER A 191 32.16 -4.01 -22.39
CA SER A 191 32.51 -5.39 -22.69
C SER A 191 33.99 -5.44 -23.09
N THR A 192 34.87 -5.54 -22.11
CA THR A 192 36.32 -5.74 -22.31
C THR A 192 36.66 -7.20 -22.61
N VAL A 193 35.66 -8.05 -22.87
CA VAL A 193 35.91 -9.39 -23.36
C VAL A 193 36.17 -9.31 -24.85
N ASP A 194 37.46 -9.24 -25.20
CA ASP A 194 37.95 -9.50 -26.54
C ASP A 194 37.44 -10.89 -26.97
N HIS A 195 36.40 -10.91 -27.81
CA HIS A 195 35.97 -12.15 -28.44
C HIS A 195 37.10 -12.60 -29.38
N PRO A 196 37.73 -13.78 -29.17
CA PRO A 196 38.68 -14.29 -30.14
C PRO A 196 37.95 -14.51 -31.45
N LYS A 197 38.47 -13.91 -32.54
CA LYS A 197 37.96 -14.18 -33.88
C LYS A 197 38.14 -15.67 -34.16
N LEU A 198 37.04 -16.40 -34.19
CA LEU A 198 37.01 -17.78 -34.66
C LEU A 198 37.32 -17.76 -36.16
N ASP A 199 38.53 -18.17 -36.52
CA ASP A 199 38.93 -18.35 -37.90
C ASP A 199 38.08 -19.47 -38.52
N SER A 200 37.33 -19.12 -39.58
CA SER A 200 36.41 -20.00 -40.31
C SER A 200 37.09 -21.15 -41.07
N HIS A 201 38.37 -21.43 -40.81
CA HIS A 201 39.15 -22.48 -41.47
C HIS A 201 39.22 -23.80 -40.69
N SER A 202 38.69 -23.88 -39.46
CA SER A 202 38.78 -25.10 -38.64
C SER A 202 37.65 -26.13 -38.84
N LEU A 203 36.70 -25.89 -39.75
CA LEU A 203 35.59 -26.83 -40.03
C LEU A 203 35.74 -27.52 -41.38
N LYS A 204 36.90 -28.13 -41.62
CA LYS A 204 37.08 -29.17 -42.64
C LYS A 204 38.13 -30.16 -42.13
N ASN A 205 37.66 -31.22 -41.48
CA ASN A 205 38.19 -32.60 -41.54
C ASN A 205 37.29 -33.51 -40.69
#